data_AF-A0A967WPF7-F1
#
_entry.id   AF-A0A967WPF7-F1
#
_cell.length_a   1.000
_cell.length_b   1.000
_cell.length_c   1.000
_cell.angle_alpha   90.00
_cell.angle_beta   90.00
_cell.angle_gamma   90.00
#
_symmetry.space_group_name_H-M   'P 1'
#
loop_
_entity.id
_entity.type
_entity.pdbx_description
1 polymer ?
#
loop_
_entity_poly.entity_id
_entity_poly.type
_entity_poly.pdbx_seq_one_letter_code
_entity_poly.pdbx_strand_id
1 'polypeptide(L)'
;MANSLYVLLAVLWMGRAISLPGMPRWRVVAPAIFLGIALSSRANFLLLLPLVFSAMVRAAGWKRACTYAAITGATFLAVTLPFYLYDPQAFSPLDTAAKLGQFEPVLPLAGLLIPLAALILALVLAFLQPASRRLDALLRNCAIVLAFPVLCGIVLRSIQTGGVGLSFASYGTFFLFFGAVAFWGRILDD
;
A
#
# COMPACT_ATOMS: atom_id res chain seq x y z
N MET A 1 -9.54 11.08 -0.39
CA MET A 1 -9.38 10.81 1.07
C MET A 1 -10.11 9.54 1.50
N ALA A 2 -11.31 9.24 0.97
CA ALA A 2 -11.99 7.96 1.21
C ALA A 2 -11.15 6.71 0.85
N ASN A 3 -10.20 6.88 -0.08
CA ASN A 3 -9.36 5.80 -0.59
C ASN A 3 -8.57 5.04 0.46
N SER A 4 -7.94 5.78 1.37
CA SER A 4 -7.12 5.20 2.43
C SER A 4 -7.94 4.30 3.36
N LEU A 5 -9.21 4.64 3.61
CA LEU A 5 -10.08 3.93 4.55
C LEU A 5 -10.49 2.56 4.02
N TYR A 6 -10.97 2.46 2.77
CA TYR A 6 -11.34 1.12 2.27
C TYR A 6 -10.12 0.24 2.02
N VAL A 7 -8.94 0.79 1.67
CA VAL A 7 -7.71 0.00 1.57
C VAL A 7 -7.29 -0.52 2.94
N LEU A 8 -7.35 0.33 3.97
CA LEU A 8 -7.12 -0.08 5.34
C LEU A 8 -8.08 -1.20 5.76
N LEU A 9 -9.38 -1.04 5.49
CA LEU A 9 -10.39 -2.08 5.77
C LEU A 9 -10.10 -3.37 5.00
N ALA A 10 -9.67 -3.29 3.74
CA ALA A 10 -9.33 -4.47 2.95
C ALA A 10 -8.10 -5.20 3.52
N VAL A 11 -7.06 -4.47 3.90
CA VAL A 11 -5.85 -5.03 4.53
C VAL A 11 -6.18 -5.66 5.89
N LEU A 12 -6.98 -4.98 6.72
CA LEU A 12 -7.45 -5.50 8.01
C LEU A 12 -8.30 -6.76 7.85
N TRP A 13 -9.25 -6.74 6.92
CA TRP A 13 -10.14 -7.87 6.68
C TRP A 13 -9.35 -9.08 6.17
N MET A 14 -8.44 -8.87 5.21
CA MET A 14 -7.56 -9.92 4.71
C MET A 14 -6.65 -10.48 5.82
N GLY A 15 -6.02 -9.61 6.60
CA GLY A 15 -5.15 -10.00 7.70
C GLY A 15 -5.88 -10.78 8.80
N ARG A 16 -7.12 -10.41 9.13
CA ARG A 16 -7.95 -11.15 10.10
C ARG A 16 -8.43 -12.49 9.54
N ALA A 17 -8.93 -12.50 8.31
CA ALA A 17 -9.46 -13.71 7.67
C ALA A 17 -8.41 -14.81 7.56
N ILE A 18 -7.15 -14.44 7.29
CA ILE A 18 -6.05 -15.40 7.15
C ILE A 18 -5.44 -15.83 8.50
N SER A 19 -5.63 -15.03 9.55
CA SER A 19 -5.06 -15.28 10.89
C SER A 19 -5.95 -16.19 11.74
N LEU A 20 -7.23 -16.33 11.41
CA LEU A 20 -8.20 -17.15 12.14
C LEU A 20 -8.07 -18.64 11.76
N PRO A 21 -7.66 -19.52 12.70
CA PRO A 21 -7.53 -20.95 12.43
C PRO A 21 -8.91 -21.59 12.15
N GLY A 22 -8.97 -22.47 11.16
CA GLY A 22 -10.20 -23.20 10.80
C GLY A 22 -11.19 -22.44 9.90
N MET A 23 -10.88 -21.22 9.47
CA MET A 23 -11.76 -20.47 8.58
C MET A 23 -11.88 -21.16 7.19
N PRO A 24 -13.11 -21.36 6.67
CA PRO A 24 -13.29 -22.00 5.37
C PRO A 24 -12.73 -21.13 4.24
N ARG A 25 -12.11 -21.80 3.24
CA ARG A 25 -11.29 -21.16 2.19
C ARG A 25 -12.03 -20.06 1.41
N TRP A 26 -13.33 -20.22 1.19
CA TRP A 26 -14.16 -19.26 0.46
C TRP A 26 -14.29 -17.92 1.19
N ARG A 27 -14.19 -17.89 2.53
CA ARG A 27 -14.25 -16.64 3.31
C ARG A 27 -13.02 -15.77 3.16
N VAL A 28 -11.90 -16.32 2.68
CA VAL A 28 -10.67 -15.57 2.38
C VAL A 28 -10.66 -15.05 0.93
N VAL A 29 -11.50 -15.62 0.05
CA VAL A 29 -11.62 -15.17 -1.34
C VAL A 29 -12.28 -13.79 -1.40
N ALA A 30 -13.35 -13.55 -0.63
CA ALA A 30 -14.02 -12.25 -0.56
C ALA A 30 -13.07 -11.09 -0.17
N PRO A 31 -12.26 -11.17 0.91
CA PRO A 31 -11.30 -10.13 1.23
C PRO A 31 -10.16 -10.03 0.21
N ALA A 32 -9.76 -11.11 -0.46
CA ALA A 32 -8.77 -11.04 -1.55
C ALA A 32 -9.29 -10.27 -2.78
N ILE A 33 -10.55 -10.50 -3.17
CA ILE A 33 -11.23 -9.74 -4.23
C ILE A 33 -11.34 -8.27 -3.80
N PHE A 34 -11.85 -8.02 -2.59
CA PHE A 34 -12.01 -6.67 -2.07
C PHE A 34 -10.67 -5.93 -1.98
N LEU A 35 -9.59 -6.62 -1.61
CA LEU A 35 -8.23 -6.07 -1.66
C LEU A 35 -7.83 -5.68 -3.09
N GLY A 36 -8.09 -6.53 -4.09
CA GLY A 36 -7.79 -6.20 -5.49
C GLY A 36 -8.52 -4.94 -5.98
N ILE A 37 -9.81 -4.82 -5.64
CA ILE A 37 -10.62 -3.62 -5.92
C ILE A 37 -10.09 -2.40 -5.15
N ALA A 38 -9.68 -2.57 -3.89
CA ALA A 38 -9.13 -1.48 -3.09
C ALA A 38 -7.81 -0.97 -3.70
N LEU A 39 -6.93 -1.89 -4.13
CA LEU A 39 -5.65 -1.57 -4.74
C LEU A 39 -5.79 -0.88 -6.12
N SER A 40 -6.85 -1.18 -6.88
CA SER A 40 -7.09 -0.57 -8.20
C SER A 40 -7.32 0.94 -8.14
N SER A 41 -7.66 1.45 -6.96
CA SER A 41 -8.02 2.84 -6.81
C SER A 41 -6.88 3.86 -6.92
N ARG A 42 -5.65 3.46 -6.56
CA ARG A 42 -4.43 4.28 -6.71
C ARG A 42 -3.20 3.37 -6.77
N ALA A 43 -2.29 3.65 -7.70
CA ALA A 43 -1.07 2.87 -7.89
C ALA A 43 -0.19 2.81 -6.63
N ASN A 44 -0.16 3.86 -5.80
CA ASN A 44 0.62 3.88 -4.56
C ASN A 44 0.27 2.73 -3.60
N PHE A 45 -0.96 2.22 -3.61
CA PHE A 45 -1.34 1.12 -2.73
C PHE A 45 -0.76 -0.22 -3.18
N LEU A 46 -0.30 -0.36 -4.43
CA LEU A 46 0.42 -1.55 -4.89
C LEU A 46 1.72 -1.78 -4.11
N LEU A 47 2.29 -0.72 -3.54
CA LEU A 47 3.45 -0.81 -2.65
C LEU A 47 3.14 -1.61 -1.37
N LEU A 48 1.87 -1.79 -1.01
CA LEU A 48 1.46 -2.62 0.12
C LEU A 48 1.48 -4.12 -0.20
N LEU A 49 1.45 -4.50 -1.48
CA LEU A 49 1.29 -5.88 -1.91
C LEU A 49 2.40 -6.81 -1.38
N PRO A 50 3.70 -6.43 -1.38
CA PRO A 50 4.76 -7.23 -0.77
C PRO A 50 4.54 -7.48 0.73
N LEU A 51 4.08 -6.47 1.47
CA LEU A 51 3.83 -6.56 2.92
C LEU A 51 2.65 -7.48 3.21
N VAL A 52 1.53 -7.30 2.50
CA VAL A 52 0.35 -8.14 2.68
C VAL A 52 0.67 -9.58 2.27
N PHE A 53 1.40 -9.77 1.17
CA PHE A 53 1.85 -11.10 0.73
C PHE A 53 2.73 -11.79 1.77
N SER A 54 3.73 -11.12 2.34
CA SER A 54 4.54 -11.68 3.42
C SER A 54 3.70 -12.07 4.63
N ALA A 55 2.74 -11.23 5.03
CA ALA A 55 1.79 -11.56 6.08
C ALA A 55 0.95 -12.81 5.75
N MET A 56 0.49 -12.95 4.50
CA MET A 56 -0.24 -14.15 4.06
C MET A 56 0.63 -15.41 4.09
N VAL A 57 1.88 -15.32 3.62
CA VAL A 57 2.84 -16.44 3.63
C VAL A 57 3.08 -16.92 5.05
N ARG A 58 3.25 -16.00 6.00
CA ARG A 58 3.48 -16.33 7.42
C ARG A 58 2.25 -16.89 8.13
N ALA A 59 1.04 -16.45 7.73
CA ALA A 59 -0.20 -16.91 8.36
C ALA A 59 -0.69 -18.26 7.82
N ALA A 60 -0.64 -18.47 6.50
CA ALA A 60 -1.28 -19.61 5.82
C ALA A 60 -0.33 -20.44 4.92
N GLY A 61 0.94 -20.04 4.79
CA GLY A 61 1.93 -20.70 3.95
C GLY A 61 1.96 -20.19 2.51
N TRP A 62 3.09 -20.45 1.84
CA TRP A 62 3.39 -19.94 0.49
C TRP A 62 2.34 -20.29 -0.55
N LYS A 63 1.91 -21.57 -0.62
CA LYS A 63 0.95 -22.04 -1.63
C LYS A 63 -0.36 -21.25 -1.59
N ARG A 64 -0.91 -21.03 -0.39
CA ARG A 64 -2.17 -20.29 -0.21
C ARG A 64 -1.99 -18.80 -0.45
N ALA A 65 -0.88 -18.23 0.02
CA ALA A 65 -0.54 -16.84 -0.24
C ALA A 65 -0.46 -16.55 -1.74
N CYS A 66 0.17 -17.43 -2.53
CA CYS A 66 0.21 -17.30 -3.98
C CYS A 66 -1.19 -17.32 -4.60
N THR A 67 -2.07 -18.22 -4.17
CA THR A 67 -3.46 -18.26 -4.66
C THR A 67 -4.21 -16.96 -4.36
N TYR A 68 -4.14 -16.45 -3.13
CA TYR A 68 -4.84 -15.22 -2.77
C TYR A 68 -4.22 -13.98 -3.41
N ALA A 69 -2.90 -13.93 -3.57
CA ALA A 69 -2.22 -12.89 -4.33
C ALA A 69 -2.62 -12.93 -5.81
N ALA A 70 -2.75 -14.12 -6.41
CA ALA A 70 -3.23 -14.27 -7.78
C ALA A 70 -4.67 -13.79 -7.93
N ILE A 71 -5.56 -14.10 -6.99
CA ILE A 71 -6.95 -13.59 -6.98
C ILE A 71 -6.97 -12.06 -6.85
N THR A 72 -6.17 -11.52 -5.93
CA THR A 72 -6.03 -10.07 -5.73
C THR A 72 -5.54 -9.38 -7.00
N GLY A 73 -4.49 -9.93 -7.64
CA GLY A 73 -3.92 -9.43 -8.88
C GLY A 73 -4.87 -9.56 -10.08
N ALA A 74 -5.56 -10.68 -10.21
CA ALA A 74 -6.57 -10.88 -11.26
C ALA A 74 -7.73 -9.89 -11.11
N THR A 75 -8.20 -9.65 -9.88
CA THR A 75 -9.25 -8.66 -9.61
C THR A 75 -8.76 -7.25 -9.90
N PHE A 76 -7.54 -6.92 -9.48
CA PHE A 76 -6.91 -5.64 -9.81
C PHE A 76 -6.85 -5.42 -11.32
N LEU A 77 -6.39 -6.40 -12.09
CA LEU A 77 -6.31 -6.32 -13.55
C LEU A 77 -7.71 -6.25 -14.18
N ALA A 78 -8.66 -7.05 -13.72
CA ALA A 78 -10.04 -7.01 -14.23
C ALA A 78 -10.69 -5.64 -14.04
N VAL A 79 -10.37 -4.94 -12.95
CA VAL A 79 -10.86 -3.59 -12.70
C VAL A 79 -10.05 -2.56 -13.46
N THR A 80 -8.71 -2.63 -13.47
CA THR A 80 -7.85 -1.55 -14.02
C THR A 80 -7.67 -1.61 -15.53
N LEU A 81 -7.53 -2.82 -16.09
CA LEU A 81 -7.14 -3.03 -17.49
C LEU A 81 -8.17 -2.46 -18.49
N PRO A 82 -9.50 -2.60 -18.30
CA PRO A 82 -10.47 -2.03 -19.23
C PRO A 82 -10.37 -0.50 -19.31
N PHE A 83 -10.18 0.18 -18.17
CA PHE A 83 -10.04 1.64 -18.15
C PHE A 83 -8.70 2.08 -18.73
N TYR A 84 -7.63 1.34 -18.48
CA TYR A 84 -6.31 1.63 -19.04
C TYR A 84 -6.31 1.48 -20.57
N LEU A 85 -6.98 0.45 -21.11
CA LEU A 85 -7.10 0.26 -22.55
C LEU A 85 -8.04 1.27 -23.23
N TYR A 86 -9.04 1.77 -22.50
CA TYR A 86 -9.98 2.76 -23.02
C TYR A 86 -9.34 4.16 -23.12
N ASP A 87 -8.64 4.60 -22.06
CA ASP A 87 -7.94 5.89 -22.06
C ASP A 87 -6.68 5.83 -21.17
N PRO A 88 -5.51 5.50 -21.76
CA PRO A 88 -4.27 5.41 -21.01
C PRO A 88 -3.77 6.78 -20.54
N GLN A 89 -4.17 7.88 -21.19
CA GLN A 89 -3.72 9.24 -20.83
C GLN A 89 -4.53 9.83 -19.67
N ALA A 90 -5.81 9.47 -19.53
CA ALA A 90 -6.63 9.85 -18.39
C ALA A 90 -6.54 8.87 -17.20
N PHE A 91 -5.65 7.87 -17.25
CA PHE A 91 -5.55 6.84 -16.23
C PHE A 91 -4.95 7.38 -14.92
N SER A 92 -5.83 7.90 -14.06
CA SER A 92 -5.53 8.51 -12.76
C SER A 92 -4.51 7.80 -11.85
N PRO A 93 -4.36 6.45 -11.87
CA PRO A 93 -3.30 5.80 -11.10
C PRO A 93 -1.87 6.19 -11.53
N LEU A 94 -1.64 6.52 -12.80
CA LEU A 94 -0.32 6.96 -13.31
C LEU A 94 -0.03 8.44 -13.05
N ASP A 95 -1.06 9.27 -12.85
CA ASP A 95 -0.90 10.70 -12.53
C ASP A 95 -0.07 10.93 -11.26
N THR A 96 -0.07 9.97 -10.34
CA THR A 96 0.69 10.11 -9.09
C THR A 96 2.19 10.00 -9.32
N ALA A 97 2.62 9.18 -10.30
CA ALA A 97 4.01 9.12 -10.73
C ALA A 97 4.41 10.38 -11.52
N ALA A 98 3.51 10.89 -12.38
CA ALA A 98 3.71 12.13 -13.10
C ALA A 98 3.91 13.34 -12.16
N LYS A 99 3.19 13.38 -11.02
CA LYS A 99 3.39 14.41 -9.98
C LYS A 99 4.76 14.36 -9.32
N LEU A 100 5.43 13.22 -9.29
CA LEU A 100 6.81 13.12 -8.80
C LEU A 100 7.82 13.50 -9.89
N GLY A 101 7.45 13.37 -11.17
CA GLY A 101 8.24 13.85 -12.31
C GLY A 101 8.46 15.37 -12.32
N GLN A 102 7.60 16.16 -11.66
CA GLN A 102 7.81 17.61 -11.53
C GLN A 102 9.10 17.99 -10.77
N PHE A 103 9.72 17.02 -10.08
CA PHE A 103 10.97 17.19 -9.33
C PHE A 103 12.22 16.75 -10.11
N GLU A 104 12.08 16.38 -11.38
CA GLU A 104 13.23 16.07 -12.24
C GLU A 104 14.33 17.13 -12.30
N PRO A 105 14.04 18.45 -12.23
CA PRO A 105 15.08 19.47 -12.15
C PRO A 105 15.95 19.41 -10.90
N VAL A 106 15.46 18.78 -9.82
CA VAL A 106 16.18 18.62 -8.54
C VAL A 106 16.84 17.25 -8.45
N LEU A 107 16.11 16.20 -8.84
CA LEU A 107 16.57 14.82 -8.82
C LEU A 107 16.21 14.17 -10.17
N PRO A 108 17.19 13.85 -11.04
CA PRO A 108 16.89 13.20 -12.30
C PRO A 108 16.19 11.87 -12.04
N LEU A 109 15.16 11.56 -12.84
CA LEU A 109 14.34 10.35 -12.70
C LEU A 109 13.58 10.24 -11.35
N ALA A 110 13.30 11.35 -10.65
CA ALA A 110 12.54 11.35 -9.40
C ALA A 110 11.22 10.56 -9.48
N GLY A 111 10.52 10.66 -10.62
CA GLY A 111 9.28 9.94 -10.88
C GLY A 111 9.41 8.41 -10.84
N LEU A 112 10.61 7.87 -11.11
CA LEU A 112 10.91 6.45 -11.08
C LEU A 112 11.63 6.02 -9.79
N LEU A 113 12.63 6.80 -9.36
CA LEU A 113 13.48 6.46 -8.22
C LEU A 113 12.70 6.43 -6.91
N ILE A 114 11.75 7.35 -6.69
CA ILE A 114 10.99 7.42 -5.43
C ILE A 114 10.05 6.21 -5.28
N PRO A 115 9.20 5.85 -6.27
CA PRO A 115 8.41 4.63 -6.20
C PRO A 115 9.26 3.36 -6.09
N LEU A 116 10.39 3.30 -6.80
CA LEU A 116 11.30 2.16 -6.74
C LEU A 116 11.91 1.99 -5.35
N ALA A 117 12.39 3.09 -4.74
CA ALA A 117 12.89 3.08 -3.36
C ALA A 117 11.80 2.69 -2.36
N ALA A 118 10.56 3.14 -2.56
CA ALA A 118 9.43 2.75 -1.73
C ALA A 118 9.11 1.24 -1.87
N LEU A 119 9.23 0.69 -3.08
CA LEU A 119 9.06 -0.75 -3.33
C LEU A 119 10.18 -1.57 -2.67
N ILE A 120 11.43 -1.12 -2.77
CA ILE A 120 12.56 -1.75 -2.07
C ILE A 120 12.32 -1.71 -0.56
N LEU A 121 11.90 -0.57 -0.02
CA LEU A 121 11.54 -0.44 1.39
C LEU A 121 10.42 -1.42 1.79
N ALA A 122 9.39 -1.56 0.95
CA ALA A 122 8.31 -2.51 1.18
C ALA A 122 8.81 -3.97 1.20
N LEU A 123 9.72 -4.33 0.29
CA LEU A 123 10.33 -5.66 0.23
C LEU A 123 11.20 -5.94 1.46
N VAL A 124 12.04 -4.98 1.86
CA VAL A 124 12.87 -5.08 3.07
C VAL A 124 12.00 -5.25 4.31
N LEU A 125 10.97 -4.42 4.47
CA LEU A 125 10.04 -4.53 5.60
C LEU A 125 9.18 -5.80 5.56
N ALA A 126 8.88 -6.33 4.37
CA ALA A 126 8.21 -7.61 4.21
C ALA A 126 9.09 -8.78 4.67
N PHE A 127 10.39 -8.72 4.37
CA PHE A 127 11.38 -9.71 4.80
C PHE A 127 11.64 -9.65 6.31
N LEU A 128 11.78 -8.44 6.86
CA LEU A 128 12.03 -8.17 8.27
C LEU A 128 10.77 -8.27 9.15
N GLN A 129 9.60 -8.52 8.56
CA GLN A 129 8.35 -8.59 9.31
C GLN A 129 8.45 -9.67 10.41
N PRO A 130 7.97 -9.43 11.64
CA PRO A 130 8.00 -10.44 12.69
C PRO A 130 7.17 -11.67 12.30
N ALA A 131 7.56 -12.86 12.79
CA ALA A 131 6.79 -14.09 12.59
C ALA A 131 5.47 -14.11 13.39
N SER A 132 5.30 -13.22 14.36
CA SER A 132 4.05 -13.04 15.08
C SER A 132 2.94 -12.60 14.12
N ARG A 133 1.75 -13.21 14.22
CA ARG A 133 0.52 -12.89 13.44
C ARG A 133 -0.12 -11.55 13.79
N ARG A 134 0.71 -10.60 14.18
CA ARG A 134 0.34 -9.34 14.80
C ARG A 134 0.05 -8.31 13.71
N LEU A 135 -1.23 -7.91 13.62
CA LEU A 135 -1.73 -6.97 12.60
C LEU A 135 -1.11 -5.57 12.77
N ASP A 136 -0.76 -5.19 14.00
CA ASP A 136 -0.05 -3.94 14.32
C ASP A 136 1.26 -3.80 13.53
N ALA A 137 2.06 -4.86 13.45
CA ALA A 137 3.32 -4.84 12.69
C ALA A 137 3.09 -4.66 11.18
N LEU A 138 2.05 -5.29 10.63
CA LEU A 138 1.67 -5.12 9.22
C LEU A 138 1.23 -3.68 8.95
N LEU A 139 0.32 -3.15 9.76
CA LEU A 139 -0.22 -1.80 9.58
C LEU A 139 0.86 -0.72 9.75
N ARG A 140 1.76 -0.89 10.72
CA ARG A 140 2.92 0.00 10.91
C ARG A 140 3.81 0.02 9.68
N ASN A 141 4.13 -1.16 9.13
CA ASN A 141 4.96 -1.26 7.94
C ASN A 141 4.26 -0.64 6.71
N CYS A 142 2.95 -0.84 6.57
CA CYS A 142 2.14 -0.17 5.53
C CYS A 142 2.19 1.35 5.67
N ALA A 143 2.07 1.87 6.90
CA ALA A 143 2.18 3.30 7.16
C ALA A 143 3.55 3.85 6.77
N ILE A 144 4.64 3.16 7.12
CA ILE A 144 6.02 3.56 6.76
C ILE A 144 6.19 3.61 5.23
N VAL A 145 5.76 2.56 4.52
CA VAL A 145 5.88 2.50 3.05
C VAL A 145 5.06 3.59 2.37
N LEU A 146 3.85 3.89 2.86
CA LEU A 146 3.01 4.96 2.29
C LEU A 146 3.49 6.36 2.66
N ALA A 147 4.12 6.52 3.83
CA ALA A 147 4.67 7.80 4.27
C ALA A 147 5.91 8.18 3.45
N PHE A 148 6.72 7.20 3.04
CA PHE A 148 8.01 7.45 2.39
C PHE A 148 7.89 8.33 1.13
N PRO A 149 7.06 8.02 0.10
CA PRO A 149 6.92 8.89 -1.07
C PRO A 149 6.40 10.30 -0.74
N VAL A 150 5.53 10.41 0.27
CA VAL A 150 4.96 11.69 0.71
C VAL A 150 6.05 12.56 1.34
N LEU A 151 6.86 11.98 2.22
CA LEU A 151 7.98 12.68 2.85
C LEU A 151 9.04 13.10 1.81
N CYS A 152 9.38 12.23 0.87
CA CYS A 152 10.26 12.59 -0.25
C CYS A 152 9.70 13.79 -1.04
N GLY A 153 8.40 13.78 -1.35
CA GLY A 153 7.73 14.89 -2.03
C GLY A 153 7.79 16.21 -1.25
N ILE A 154 7.58 16.18 0.07
CA ILE A 154 7.69 17.36 0.94
C ILE A 154 9.13 17.90 0.97
N VAL A 155 10.13 17.02 1.10
CA VAL A 155 11.55 17.40 1.13
C VAL A 155 11.97 18.02 -0.20
N LEU A 156 11.68 17.35 -1.32
CA LEU A 156 12.01 17.86 -2.66
C LEU A 156 11.32 19.18 -2.96
N ARG A 157 10.04 19.30 -2.57
CA ARG A 157 9.33 20.57 -2.72
C ARG A 157 9.96 21.68 -1.90
N SER A 158 10.37 21.37 -0.66
CA SER A 158 10.95 22.36 0.22
C SER A 158 12.30 22.87 -0.29
N ILE A 159 13.11 21.97 -0.88
CA ILE A 159 14.35 22.33 -1.58
C ILE A 159 14.05 23.23 -2.78
N GLN A 160 13.05 22.87 -3.60
CA GLN A 160 12.69 23.64 -4.79
C GLN A 160 12.17 25.05 -4.47
N THR A 161 11.44 25.23 -3.37
CA THR A 161 10.85 26.51 -2.98
C THR A 161 11.71 27.32 -2.00
N GLY A 162 12.86 26.79 -1.54
CA GLY A 162 13.71 27.45 -0.54
C GLY A 162 13.04 27.66 0.83
N GLY A 163 11.99 26.89 1.15
CA GLY A 163 11.14 27.06 2.32
C GLY A 163 10.22 25.85 2.51
N VAL A 164 9.48 25.76 3.63
CA VAL A 164 8.68 24.57 3.95
C VAL A 164 7.48 24.41 2.99
N GLY A 165 7.59 23.46 2.06
CA GLY A 165 6.58 23.20 1.02
C GLY A 165 5.57 22.13 1.42
N LEU A 166 4.51 22.51 2.16
CA LEU A 166 3.49 21.57 2.68
C LEU A 166 2.43 21.11 1.67
N SER A 167 2.59 21.37 0.37
CA SER A 167 1.61 20.98 -0.66
C SER A 167 1.33 19.47 -0.69
N PHE A 168 2.32 18.66 -0.32
CA PHE A 168 2.21 17.21 -0.22
C PHE A 168 1.63 16.69 1.11
N ALA A 169 1.47 17.55 2.13
CA ALA A 169 0.95 17.14 3.44
C ALA A 169 -0.48 16.59 3.36
N SER A 170 -1.27 17.03 2.38
CA SER A 170 -2.62 16.50 2.11
C SER A 170 -2.61 14.99 1.76
N TYR A 171 -1.52 14.48 1.19
CA TYR A 171 -1.34 13.04 0.95
C TYR A 171 -0.98 12.25 2.21
N GLY A 172 -0.73 12.93 3.34
CA GLY A 172 -0.48 12.28 4.62
C GLY A 172 -1.63 11.39 5.09
N THR A 173 -2.85 11.68 4.62
CA THR A 173 -4.04 10.85 4.82
C THR A 173 -3.87 9.40 4.32
N PHE A 174 -2.92 9.10 3.43
CA PHE A 174 -2.67 7.71 3.00
C PHE A 174 -2.05 6.85 4.08
N PHE A 175 -1.09 7.39 4.85
CA PHE A 175 -0.40 6.63 5.89
C PHE A 175 -1.01 6.86 7.28
N LEU A 176 -1.66 8.00 7.51
CA LEU A 176 -2.13 8.40 8.83
C LEU A 176 -3.12 7.40 9.44
N PHE A 177 -4.09 6.90 8.67
CA PHE A 177 -5.05 5.91 9.17
C PHE A 177 -4.39 4.56 9.49
N PHE A 178 -3.40 4.13 8.69
CA PHE A 178 -2.64 2.91 8.97
C PHE A 178 -1.82 3.05 10.25
N GLY A 179 -1.14 4.19 10.42
CA GLY A 179 -0.39 4.51 11.63
C GLY A 179 -1.28 4.58 12.86
N ALA A 180 -2.38 5.34 12.79
CA ALA A 180 -3.31 5.51 13.90
C ALA A 180 -3.84 4.16 14.41
N VAL A 181 -4.30 3.27 13.52
CA VAL A 181 -4.80 1.95 13.92
C VAL A 181 -3.68 1.04 14.43
N ALA A 182 -2.46 1.12 13.87
CA ALA A 182 -1.33 0.35 14.34
C ALA A 182 -0.93 0.69 15.79
N PHE A 183 -0.97 1.98 16.15
CA PHE A 183 -0.64 2.45 17.50
C PHE A 183 -1.80 2.30 18.48
N TRP A 184 -3.04 2.48 18.03
CA TRP A 184 -4.23 2.27 18.87
C TRP A 184 -4.30 0.85 19.45
N GLY A 185 -3.96 -0.16 18.64
CA GLY A 185 -3.93 -1.55 19.10
C GLY A 185 -2.91 -1.80 20.22
N ARG A 186 -1.81 -1.02 20.30
CA ARG A 186 -0.86 -1.13 21.40
C ARG A 186 -1.35 -0.47 22.67
N ILE A 187 -2.00 0.68 22.55
CA ILE A 187 -2.52 1.45 23.70
C ILE A 187 -3.62 0.69 24.46
N LEU A 188 -4.38 -0.18 23.78
CA LEU A 188 -5.43 -0.99 24.41
C LEU A 188 -4.91 -2.29 25.05
N ASP A 189 -3.71 -2.74 24.69
CA ASP A 189 -3.11 -3.98 25.20
C ASP A 189 -2.13 -3.72 26.38
N ASP A 190 -1.80 -2.45 26.66
CA ASP A 190 -1.00 -1.95 27.80
C ASP A 190 -1.91 -1.41 28.93
#